data_AF-A0A7W0K4H0-F1
#
_entry.id   AF-A0A7W0K4H0-F1
#
_cell.length_a   1.000
_cell.length_b   1.000
_cell.length_c   1.000
_cell.angle_alpha   90.00
_cell.angle_beta   90.00
_cell.angle_gamma   90.00
#
_symmetry.space_group_name_H-M   'P 1'
#
loop_
_entity.id
_entity.type
_entity.pdbx_description
1 polymer ?
#
loop_
_entity_poly.entity_id
_entity_poly.type
_entity_poly.pdbx_seq_one_letter_code
_entity_poly.pdbx_strand_id
1 'polypeptide(L)'
;MPPTGPRAKVWFERRLIAEHAFDKLRLIDCLFSEFSAACDAAEVIEETAVSGGVKELLLTVAWKRPLHVVVIVDEVRQEDRVVTVYEPDPSRWSSDYRRRR
;
A
#
# COMPACT_ATOMS: atom_id res chain seq x y z
N MET A 1 -0.40 -7.67 -20.86
CA MET A 1 0.19 -6.40 -20.36
C MET A 1 -0.52 -6.07 -19.06
N PRO A 2 0.18 -5.92 -17.92
CA PRO A 2 -0.46 -5.37 -16.74
C PRO A 2 -0.89 -3.91 -17.02
N PRO A 3 -2.02 -3.46 -16.46
CA PRO A 3 -2.59 -2.14 -16.76
C PRO A 3 -1.59 -1.02 -16.42
N THR A 4 -1.35 -0.14 -17.38
CA THR A 4 -0.31 0.90 -17.34
C THR A 4 -0.89 2.20 -16.76
N GLY A 5 -1.36 2.14 -15.52
CA GLY A 5 -1.91 3.31 -14.83
C GLY A 5 -2.34 3.02 -13.39
N PRO A 6 -2.37 4.06 -12.54
CA PRO A 6 -2.88 3.92 -11.18
C PRO A 6 -4.34 3.49 -11.21
N ARG A 7 -4.69 2.51 -10.39
CA ARG A 7 -6.07 2.03 -10.24
C ARG A 7 -6.49 2.05 -8.79
N ALA A 8 -7.78 2.20 -8.53
CA ALA A 8 -8.31 2.03 -7.18
C ALA A 8 -7.99 0.62 -6.66
N LYS A 9 -7.56 0.53 -5.40
CA LYS A 9 -7.37 -0.76 -4.74
C LYS A 9 -8.73 -1.42 -4.48
N VAL A 10 -8.88 -2.64 -4.97
CA VAL A 10 -9.96 -3.54 -4.57
C VAL A 10 -9.40 -4.46 -3.50
N TRP A 11 -10.06 -4.47 -2.35
CA TRP A 11 -9.66 -5.25 -1.19
C TRP A 11 -10.51 -6.51 -1.06
N PHE A 12 -9.89 -7.62 -0.66
CA PHE A 12 -10.58 -8.75 -0.08
C PHE A 12 -11.12 -8.42 1.31
N GLU A 13 -12.11 -9.20 1.76
CA GLU A 13 -12.69 -9.05 3.11
C GLU A 13 -11.64 -9.28 4.21
N ARG A 14 -10.69 -10.21 3.98
CA ARG A 14 -9.63 -10.52 4.93
C ARG A 14 -8.43 -9.62 4.69
N ARG A 15 -8.35 -8.52 5.45
CA ARG A 15 -7.19 -7.63 5.50
C ARG A 15 -6.33 -7.95 6.72
N LEU A 16 -5.10 -8.41 6.49
CA LEU A 16 -4.13 -8.71 7.53
C LEU A 16 -3.03 -7.67 7.54
N ILE A 17 -2.62 -7.23 8.74
CA ILE A 17 -1.49 -6.32 8.90
C ILE A 17 -0.37 -7.10 9.57
N ALA A 18 0.79 -7.19 8.91
CA ALA A 18 1.98 -7.78 9.50
C ALA A 18 2.44 -6.95 10.71
N GLU A 19 2.99 -7.59 11.73
CA GLU A 19 3.53 -6.94 12.93
C GLU A 19 4.48 -5.78 12.58
N HIS A 20 5.39 -6.02 11.64
CA HIS A 20 6.30 -4.99 11.13
C HIS A 20 5.57 -3.75 10.56
N ALA A 21 4.49 -3.95 9.81
CA ALA A 21 3.69 -2.83 9.28
C ALA A 21 2.98 -2.08 10.42
N PHE A 22 2.46 -2.81 11.41
CA PHE A 22 1.83 -2.22 12.58
C PHE A 22 2.81 -1.35 13.39
N ASP A 23 4.04 -1.82 13.59
CA ASP A 23 5.09 -1.03 14.22
C ASP A 23 5.42 0.25 13.44
N LYS A 24 5.45 0.16 12.11
CA LYS A 24 5.67 1.34 11.26
C LYS A 24 4.53 2.34 11.38
N LEU A 25 3.27 1.90 11.41
CA LEU A 25 2.12 2.78 11.63
C LEU A 25 2.22 3.56 12.95
N ARG A 26 2.69 2.89 14.02
CA ARG A 26 2.93 3.54 15.32
C ARG A 26 4.05 4.56 15.26
N LEU A 27 5.14 4.27 14.52
CA LEU A 27 6.27 5.18 14.38
C LEU A 27 5.93 6.46 13.59
N ILE A 28 5.00 6.36 12.64
CA ILE A 28 4.51 7.51 11.86
C ILE A 28 3.31 8.22 12.54
N ASP A 29 2.99 7.83 13.78
CA ASP A 29 1.87 8.37 14.57
C ASP A 29 0.53 8.34 13.82
N CYS A 30 0.25 7.24 13.11
CA CYS A 30 -0.98 7.03 12.37
C CYS A 30 -1.90 6.05 13.12
N LEU A 31 -3.10 6.50 13.47
CA LEU A 31 -4.09 5.65 14.10
C LEU A 31 -4.61 4.60 13.10
N PHE A 32 -5.00 3.43 13.62
CA PHE A 32 -5.54 2.37 12.78
C PHE A 32 -6.78 2.80 11.99
N SER A 33 -7.66 3.61 12.57
CA SER A 33 -8.85 4.15 11.87
C SER A 33 -8.48 5.07 10.72
N GLU A 34 -7.47 5.91 10.90
CA GLU A 34 -6.95 6.80 9.85
C GLU A 34 -6.32 5.98 8.73
N PHE A 35 -5.50 4.99 9.09
CA PHE A 35 -4.90 4.07 8.14
C PHE A 35 -5.96 3.30 7.34
N SER A 36 -6.99 2.77 8.01
CA SER A 36 -8.07 2.04 7.35
C SER A 36 -8.81 2.93 6.35
N ALA A 37 -9.15 4.16 6.73
CA ALA A 37 -9.79 5.11 5.83
C ALA A 37 -8.89 5.49 4.65
N ALA A 38 -7.59 5.66 4.90
CA ALA A 38 -6.59 5.93 3.87
C ALA A 38 -6.47 4.77 2.86
N CYS A 39 -6.54 3.52 3.34
CA CYS A 39 -6.53 2.33 2.50
C CYS A 39 -7.75 2.25 1.56
N ASP A 40 -8.91 2.73 1.99
CA ASP A 40 -10.11 2.71 1.16
C ASP A 40 -10.04 3.70 -0.02
N ALA A 41 -9.25 4.76 0.12
CA ALA A 41 -8.97 5.74 -0.94
C ALA A 41 -7.65 5.47 -1.70
N ALA A 42 -6.96 4.37 -1.41
CA ALA A 42 -5.63 4.11 -1.93
C ALA A 42 -5.64 3.68 -3.41
N GLU A 43 -4.62 4.11 -4.12
CA GLU A 43 -4.39 3.74 -5.52
C GLU A 43 -3.22 2.76 -5.61
N VAL A 44 -3.39 1.66 -6.33
CA VAL A 44 -2.29 0.78 -6.73
C VAL A 44 -1.47 1.50 -7.80
N ILE A 45 -0.19 1.75 -7.53
CA ILE A 45 0.74 2.48 -8.41
C ILE A 45 1.81 1.59 -9.04
N GLU A 46 2.07 0.42 -8.46
CA GLU A 46 2.99 -0.59 -8.98
C GLU A 46 2.43 -1.98 -8.66
N GLU A 47 2.57 -2.92 -9.60
CA GLU A 47 2.22 -4.33 -9.41
C GLU A 47 3.40 -5.19 -9.84
N THR A 48 3.71 -6.22 -9.05
CA THR A 48 4.74 -7.20 -9.38
C THR A 48 4.23 -8.58 -9.06
N ALA A 49 4.23 -9.49 -10.04
CA ALA A 49 3.92 -10.89 -9.78
C ALA A 49 4.95 -11.50 -8.80
N VAL A 50 4.45 -12.26 -7.83
CA VAL A 50 5.27 -12.99 -6.85
C VAL A 50 4.79 -14.44 -6.76
N SER A 51 5.59 -15.31 -6.13
CA SER A 51 5.15 -16.68 -5.90
C SER A 51 3.89 -16.69 -5.03
N GLY A 52 2.78 -17.17 -5.58
CA GLY A 52 1.50 -17.28 -4.86
C GLY A 52 0.63 -16.03 -4.86
N GLY A 53 0.92 -15.02 -5.67
CA GLY A 53 0.06 -13.84 -5.75
C GLY A 53 0.67 -12.62 -6.44
N VAL A 54 0.16 -11.44 -6.07
CA VAL A 54 0.63 -10.15 -6.61
C VAL A 54 1.10 -9.27 -5.46
N LYS A 55 2.30 -8.69 -5.59
CA LYS A 55 2.76 -7.62 -4.73
C LYS A 55 2.31 -6.28 -5.32
N GLU A 56 1.49 -5.57 -4.58
CA GLU A 56 1.03 -4.24 -4.93
C GLU A 56 1.73 -3.19 -4.07
N LEU A 57 2.14 -2.09 -4.71
CA LEU A 57 2.49 -0.86 -4.02
C LEU A 57 1.34 0.12 -4.18
N LEU A 58 0.80 0.54 -3.06
CA LEU A 58 -0.30 1.49 -3.01
C LEU A 58 0.24 2.85 -2.57
N LEU A 59 -0.30 3.91 -3.17
CA LEU A 59 -0.15 5.27 -2.71
C LEU A 59 -1.48 5.71 -2.10
N THR A 60 -1.41 6.24 -0.88
CA THR A 60 -2.54 6.94 -0.25
C THR A 60 -2.08 8.28 0.28
N VAL A 61 -2.95 9.28 0.22
CA VAL A 61 -2.70 10.62 0.76
C VAL A 61 -3.67 10.83 1.92
N ALA A 62 -3.23 10.48 3.13
CA ALA A 62 -4.02 10.64 4.34
C ALA A 62 -3.70 11.98 5.00
N TRP A 63 -4.61 12.95 4.81
CA TRP A 63 -4.76 14.28 5.44
C TRP A 63 -3.54 15.23 5.51
N LYS A 64 -2.32 14.75 5.76
CA LYS A 64 -1.09 15.55 5.83
C LYS A 64 0.10 14.96 5.08
N ARG A 65 0.13 13.64 4.80
CA ARG A 65 1.33 13.00 4.22
C ARG A 65 0.97 11.90 3.22
N PRO A 66 1.78 11.73 2.16
CA PRO A 66 1.69 10.56 1.30
C PRO A 66 2.24 9.34 2.06
N LEU A 67 1.58 8.19 1.91
CA LEU A 67 2.04 6.91 2.43
C LEU A 67 2.11 5.89 1.31
N HIS A 68 3.21 5.15 1.32
CA HIS A 68 3.36 3.93 0.54
C HIS A 68 3.00 2.73 1.40
N VAL A 69 2.07 1.93 0.90
CA VAL A 69 1.60 0.71 1.54
C VAL A 69 1.96 -0.44 0.63
N VAL A 70 2.73 -1.40 1.13
CA VAL A 70 3.08 -2.61 0.39
C VAL A 70 2.13 -3.72 0.80
N VAL A 71 1.40 -4.27 -0.18
CA VAL A 71 0.42 -5.33 0.03
C VAL A 71 0.82 -6.55 -0.78
N ILE A 72 0.69 -7.74 -0.18
CA ILE A 72 0.69 -9.00 -0.90
C ILE A 72 -0.77 -9.46 -1.01
N VAL A 73 -1.23 -9.59 -2.25
CA VAL A 73 -2.53 -10.13 -2.60
C VAL A 73 -2.38 -11.62 -2.83
N ASP A 74 -2.90 -12.43 -1.91
CA ASP A 74 -2.97 -13.89 -2.05
C ASP A 74 -4.34 -14.25 -2.61
N GLU A 75 -4.38 -14.48 -3.93
CA GLU A 75 -5.62 -14.81 -4.65
C GLU A 75 -6.18 -16.18 -4.26
N VAL A 76 -5.33 -17.11 -3.82
CA VAL A 76 -5.74 -18.47 -3.44
C VAL A 76 -6.46 -18.45 -2.09
N ARG A 77 -5.95 -17.68 -1.13
CA ARG A 77 -6.54 -17.52 0.20
C ARG A 77 -7.54 -16.38 0.30
N GLN A 78 -7.69 -15.59 -0.77
CA GLN A 78 -8.52 -14.39 -0.83
C GLN A 78 -8.24 -13.46 0.35
N GLU A 79 -6.96 -13.14 0.56
CA GLU A 79 -6.52 -12.22 1.61
C GLU A 79 -5.55 -11.17 1.08
N ASP A 80 -5.67 -9.96 1.62
CA ASP A 80 -4.70 -8.89 1.43
C ASP A 80 -3.83 -8.79 2.68
N ARG A 81 -2.52 -8.89 2.50
CA ARG A 81 -1.56 -8.76 3.59
C ARG A 81 -0.73 -7.50 3.44
N VAL A 82 -0.96 -6.52 4.31
CA VAL A 82 -0.11 -5.33 4.44
C VAL A 82 1.21 -5.76 5.09
N VAL A 83 2.30 -5.66 4.32
CA VAL A 83 3.64 -6.10 4.75
C VAL A 83 4.43 -4.97 5.38
N THR A 84 4.31 -3.76 4.84
CA THR A 84 4.97 -2.57 5.39
C THR A 84 4.28 -1.29 4.95
N VAL A 85 4.51 -0.22 5.70
CA VAL A 85 4.02 1.14 5.43
C VAL A 85 5.16 2.12 5.66
N TYR A 86 5.33 3.10 4.77
CA TYR A 86 6.36 4.14 4.90
C TYR A 86 5.99 5.44 4.18
N GLU A 87 6.56 6.56 4.62
CA GLU A 87 6.50 7.82 3.88
C GLU A 87 7.47 7.77 2.68
N PRO A 88 7.03 8.08 1.45
CA PRO A 88 7.90 8.05 0.28
C PRO A 88 8.97 9.14 0.38
N ASP A 89 10.22 8.74 0.16
CA ASP A 89 11.38 9.63 0.15
C ASP A 89 11.38 10.52 -1.12
N PRO A 90 11.25 11.86 -1.02
CA PRO A 90 11.22 12.75 -2.17
C PRO A 90 12.48 12.73 -3.04
N SER A 91 13.62 12.28 -2.50
CA SER A 91 14.86 12.12 -3.26
C SER A 91 14.85 10.88 -4.16
N ARG A 92 14.04 9.87 -3.82
CA ARG A 92 13.94 8.59 -4.55
C ARG A 92 12.71 8.50 -5.44
N TRP A 93 11.71 9.35 -5.21
CA TRP A 93 10.43 9.32 -5.89
C TRP A 93 10.17 10.61 -6.68
N SER A 94 9.34 10.52 -7.71
CA SER A 94 8.80 11.67 -8.44
C SER A 94 7.99 12.57 -7.51
N SER A 95 7.72 13.81 -7.94
CA SER A 95 6.99 14.80 -7.12
C SER A 95 5.56 14.39 -6.77
N ASP A 96 4.96 13.48 -7.56
CA ASP A 96 3.65 12.88 -7.30
C ASP A 96 3.75 11.56 -6.50
N TYR A 97 4.96 11.13 -6.14
CA TYR A 97 5.28 9.89 -5.41
C TYR A 97 4.88 8.59 -6.13
N ARG A 98 4.44 8.65 -7.39
CA ARG A 98 3.93 7.48 -8.12
C ARG A 98 5.01 6.68 -8.83
N ARG A 99 6.19 7.28 -9.08
CA ARG A 99 7.28 6.65 -9.83
C ARG A 99 8.61 6.83 -9.12
N ARG A 100 9.46 5.80 -9.17
CA ARG A 100 10.85 5.92 -8.74
C ARG A 100 11.64 6.76 -9.75
N ARG A 101 12.61 7.51 -9.27
CA ARG A 101 13.57 8.25 -10.10
C ARG A 101 14.65 7.35 -10.68
#